data_AF-A0A661B8U0-F1
#
_entry.id   AF-A0A661B8U0-F1
#
_cell.length_a   1.000
_cell.length_b   1.000
_cell.length_c   1.000
_cell.angle_alpha   90.00
_cell.angle_beta   90.00
_cell.angle_gamma   90.00
#
_symmetry.space_group_name_H-M   'P 1'
#
loop_
_entity.id
_entity.type
_entity.pdbx_description
1 polymer ?
#
loop_
_entity_poly.entity_id
_entity_poly.type
_entity_poly.pdbx_seq_one_letter_code
_entity_poly.pdbx_strand_id
1 'polypeptide(L)'
;MKQLFILVAIIIMTNFMFPAQSVCYAQENPMALIIVDENLGVIPSGWEYAFELRREEFVAVLADVFDIAPEDMDSMELAEIIDVYGEPWQINEIRSIADTYYTKIAALTDSTATFSELIDSIRSFAADEFIIDMIFILHSNGTHILFSDGYFSVATIVESIQVLDIPLRALYQTCCYASMAIPTWEICGISAVNGSNQVNSYVLLSPIWFTKCWLEGMPYDSAVYAAYQKEIDSISTYETVFPEITFMLSEDVRESSAQNIGGILPNILWTDFYSQIADFYAKPQQLELDIFPNPFNSSCVITAPSGAEIEIYDLRGNVVVATPFDADASLSPLIRGTDERSAGGASRGFIWQPDESIPSGIYLVRARTMDGQEMTRRIIYLR
;
A
#
# COMPACT_ATOMS: atom_id res chain seq x y z
N MET A 1 -25.12 28.88 33.45
CA MET A 1 -23.80 29.57 33.48
C MET A 1 -22.75 28.88 34.37
N LYS A 2 -23.04 28.48 35.62
CA LYS A 2 -22.03 27.79 36.48
C LYS A 2 -21.72 26.32 36.13
N GLN A 3 -22.60 25.61 35.42
CA GLN A 3 -22.32 24.23 34.96
C GLN A 3 -21.55 24.17 33.63
N LEU A 4 -21.64 25.22 32.79
CA LEU A 4 -20.87 25.33 31.55
C LEU A 4 -19.39 25.60 31.85
N PHE A 5 -19.10 26.37 32.90
CA PHE A 5 -17.73 26.60 33.38
C PHE A 5 -17.07 25.35 33.96
N ILE A 6 -17.84 24.44 34.57
CA ILE A 6 -17.30 23.18 35.10
C ILE A 6 -17.01 22.20 33.96
N LEU A 7 -17.85 22.16 32.91
CA LEU A 7 -17.61 21.32 31.74
C LEU A 7 -16.41 21.84 30.91
N VAL A 8 -16.29 23.15 30.72
CA VAL A 8 -15.13 23.77 30.06
C VAL A 8 -13.86 23.64 30.91
N ALA A 9 -13.95 23.76 32.24
CA ALA A 9 -12.80 23.52 33.11
C ALA A 9 -12.40 22.03 33.16
N ILE A 10 -13.34 21.09 33.02
CA ILE A 10 -13.04 19.65 32.90
C ILE A 10 -12.40 19.35 31.54
N ILE A 11 -12.89 19.92 30.44
CA ILE A 11 -12.31 19.76 29.09
C ILE A 11 -10.91 20.39 29.01
N ILE A 12 -10.70 21.55 29.65
CA ILE A 12 -9.38 22.19 29.76
C ILE A 12 -8.48 21.35 30.69
N MET A 13 -8.98 20.84 31.82
CA MET A 13 -8.14 20.00 32.69
C MET A 13 -7.82 18.62 32.10
N THR A 14 -8.67 18.03 31.25
CA THR A 14 -8.34 16.78 30.56
C THR A 14 -7.35 16.99 29.40
N ASN A 15 -7.37 18.15 28.74
CA ASN A 15 -6.39 18.48 27.69
C ASN A 15 -5.04 18.99 28.23
N PHE A 16 -4.95 19.40 29.50
CA PHE A 16 -3.72 19.89 30.13
C PHE A 16 -3.11 18.95 31.20
N MET A 17 -3.67 17.75 31.43
CA MET A 17 -3.13 16.77 32.39
C MET A 17 -2.37 15.59 31.77
N PHE A 18 -2.28 15.50 30.45
CA PHE A 18 -1.16 14.77 29.87
C PHE A 18 -0.04 15.79 29.71
N PRO A 19 1.01 15.79 30.56
CA PRO A 19 2.26 16.33 30.08
C PRO A 19 2.49 15.63 28.73
N ALA A 20 2.82 16.40 27.70
CA ALA A 20 3.63 15.86 26.62
C ALA A 20 4.89 15.34 27.30
N GLN A 21 4.83 14.11 27.80
CA GLN A 21 6.02 13.33 28.04
C GLN A 21 6.63 13.27 26.66
N SER A 22 7.71 14.01 26.48
CA SER A 22 8.72 13.70 25.49
C SER A 22 9.18 12.29 25.81
N VAL A 23 8.42 11.29 25.36
CA VAL A 23 8.85 9.92 25.42
C VAL A 23 9.94 9.84 24.37
N CYS A 24 11.19 9.98 24.83
CA CYS A 24 12.34 9.52 24.07
C CYS A 24 12.20 8.00 23.93
N TYR A 25 11.52 7.57 22.87
CA TYR A 25 11.66 6.21 22.40
C TYR A 25 13.09 6.09 21.87
N ALA A 26 13.87 5.17 22.42
CA ALA A 26 15.05 4.69 21.73
C ALA A 26 14.52 3.96 20.48
N GLN A 27 14.38 4.69 19.37
CA GLN A 27 14.05 4.11 18.06
C GLN A 27 15.19 3.15 17.71
N GLU A 28 14.91 1.85 17.69
CA GLU A 28 15.90 0.87 17.19
C GLU A 28 16.08 1.01 15.67
N ASN A 29 15.04 1.42 14.94
CA ASN A 29 15.09 1.75 13.51
C ASN A 29 14.62 3.19 13.26
N PRO A 30 15.32 3.97 12.42
CA PRO A 30 14.91 5.33 12.12
C PRO A 30 13.66 5.36 11.23
N MET A 31 12.81 6.37 11.41
CA MET A 31 11.58 6.53 10.63
C MET A 31 11.78 7.45 9.43
N ALA A 32 11.23 7.09 8.28
CA ALA A 32 11.19 7.95 7.10
C ALA A 32 9.76 8.16 6.58
N LEU A 33 9.53 9.34 6.00
CA LEU A 33 8.28 9.71 5.35
C LEU A 33 8.56 10.05 3.88
N ILE A 34 7.76 9.49 2.98
CA ILE A 34 7.72 9.91 1.58
C ILE A 34 6.37 10.58 1.32
N ILE A 35 6.40 11.83 0.90
CA ILE A 35 5.22 12.58 0.48
C ILE A 35 5.29 12.69 -1.04
N VAL A 36 4.21 12.34 -1.72
CA VAL A 36 4.08 12.52 -3.17
C VAL A 36 2.86 13.39 -3.41
N ASP A 37 3.07 14.54 -4.03
CA ASP A 37 2.04 15.56 -4.30
C ASP A 37 2.17 16.01 -5.76
N GLU A 38 1.09 15.90 -6.53
CA GLU A 38 1.09 16.25 -7.95
C GLU A 38 -0.33 16.60 -8.41
N ASN A 39 -0.53 17.89 -8.69
CA ASN A 39 -1.81 18.43 -9.15
C ASN A 39 -1.68 19.20 -10.48
N LEU A 40 -0.49 19.30 -11.08
CA LEU A 40 -0.23 20.13 -12.24
C LEU A 40 -1.04 19.66 -13.46
N GLY A 41 -1.92 20.56 -13.94
CA GLY A 41 -2.72 20.33 -15.13
C GLY A 41 -3.84 19.29 -14.96
N VAL A 42 -4.15 18.91 -13.72
CA VAL A 42 -5.19 17.91 -13.41
C VAL A 42 -6.45 18.55 -12.80
N ILE A 43 -6.44 19.87 -12.56
CA ILE A 43 -7.64 20.61 -12.17
C ILE A 43 -8.69 20.53 -13.30
N PRO A 44 -9.89 19.99 -13.03
CA PRO A 44 -10.94 19.92 -14.04
C PRO A 44 -11.33 21.32 -14.52
N SER A 45 -11.56 21.49 -15.83
CA SER A 45 -11.92 22.79 -16.42
C SER A 45 -13.18 23.45 -15.83
N GLY A 46 -14.07 22.67 -15.20
CA GLY A 46 -15.20 23.20 -14.46
C GLY A 46 -14.81 24.00 -13.22
N TRP A 47 -13.71 23.64 -12.55
CA TRP A 47 -13.16 24.38 -11.40
C TRP A 47 -12.51 25.68 -11.82
N GLU A 48 -11.75 25.69 -12.93
CA GLU A 48 -11.23 26.94 -13.51
C GLU A 48 -12.35 27.90 -13.88
N TYR A 49 -13.41 27.40 -14.53
CA TYR A 49 -14.57 28.23 -14.85
C TYR A 49 -15.28 28.77 -13.60
N ALA A 50 -15.41 27.96 -12.55
CA ALA A 50 -16.00 28.39 -11.28
C ALA A 50 -15.12 29.44 -10.57
N PHE A 51 -13.80 29.24 -10.60
CA PHE A 51 -12.81 30.17 -10.08
C PHE A 51 -12.92 31.53 -10.78
N GLU A 52 -12.95 31.57 -12.11
CA GLU A 52 -13.11 32.82 -12.86
C GLU A 52 -14.40 33.56 -12.54
N LEU A 53 -15.51 32.83 -12.36
CA LEU A 53 -16.79 33.45 -12.01
C LEU A 53 -16.82 34.04 -10.59
N ARG A 54 -16.00 33.52 -9.67
CA ARG A 54 -16.03 33.79 -8.23
C ARG A 54 -14.64 34.08 -7.66
N ARG A 55 -13.83 34.74 -8.48
CA ARG A 55 -12.39 34.93 -8.22
C ARG A 55 -12.15 35.63 -6.90
N GLU A 56 -12.91 36.68 -6.58
CA GLU A 56 -12.77 37.42 -5.32
C GLU A 56 -12.95 36.51 -4.10
N GLU A 57 -13.96 35.64 -4.09
CA GLU A 57 -14.21 34.72 -2.98
C GLU A 57 -13.17 33.60 -2.91
N PHE A 58 -12.80 32.99 -4.04
CA PHE A 58 -11.76 31.97 -4.06
C PHE A 58 -10.41 32.54 -3.61
N VAL A 59 -9.99 33.69 -4.15
CA VAL A 59 -8.74 34.35 -3.76
C VAL A 59 -8.76 34.72 -2.28
N ALA A 60 -9.88 35.20 -1.73
CA ALA A 60 -9.98 35.48 -0.29
C ALA A 60 -9.78 34.23 0.57
N VAL A 61 -10.35 33.09 0.17
CA VAL A 61 -10.16 31.81 0.89
C VAL A 61 -8.72 31.32 0.73
N LEU A 62 -8.18 31.28 -0.48
CA LEU A 62 -6.83 30.78 -0.74
C LEU A 62 -5.76 31.66 -0.09
N ALA A 63 -5.95 32.99 -0.08
CA ALA A 63 -5.07 33.94 0.61
C ALA A 63 -5.01 33.66 2.11
N ASP A 64 -6.17 33.42 2.73
CA ASP A 64 -6.27 33.11 4.16
C ASP A 64 -5.64 31.74 4.49
N VAL A 65 -5.90 30.72 3.66
CA VAL A 65 -5.35 29.36 3.87
C VAL A 65 -3.84 29.34 3.68
N PHE A 66 -3.33 29.93 2.59
CA PHE A 66 -1.91 29.89 2.24
C PHE A 66 -1.07 30.96 2.94
N ASP A 67 -1.70 31.88 3.67
CA ASP A 67 -1.06 33.06 4.29
C ASP A 67 -0.33 33.92 3.24
N ILE A 68 -0.99 34.18 2.10
CA ILE A 68 -0.47 34.93 0.95
C ILE A 68 -1.32 36.19 0.73
N ALA A 69 -0.71 37.28 0.26
CA ALA A 69 -1.44 38.48 -0.08
C ALA A 69 -2.35 38.24 -1.32
N PRO A 70 -3.64 38.63 -1.29
CA PRO A 70 -4.56 38.43 -2.43
C PRO A 70 -4.02 38.93 -3.77
N GLU A 71 -3.35 40.09 -3.76
CA GLU A 71 -2.77 40.74 -4.94
C GLU A 71 -1.68 39.90 -5.64
N ASP A 72 -1.03 38.96 -4.93
CA ASP A 72 -0.03 38.06 -5.51
C ASP A 72 -0.67 36.94 -6.37
N MET A 73 -2.01 36.83 -6.38
CA MET A 73 -2.79 35.84 -7.13
C MET A 73 -3.69 36.46 -8.22
N ASP A 74 -3.76 37.79 -8.32
CA ASP A 74 -4.75 38.52 -9.14
C ASP A 74 -4.74 38.10 -10.63
N SER A 75 -3.57 37.78 -11.18
CA SER A 75 -3.39 37.43 -12.60
C SER A 75 -3.16 35.95 -12.87
N MET A 76 -3.26 35.10 -11.85
CA MET A 76 -2.96 33.67 -11.96
C MET A 76 -4.24 32.86 -12.15
N GLU A 77 -4.18 31.80 -12.95
CA GLU A 77 -5.26 30.79 -13.04
C GLU A 77 -5.29 29.92 -11.77
N LEU A 78 -6.38 29.18 -11.50
CA LEU A 78 -6.47 28.38 -10.27
C LEU A 78 -5.35 27.34 -10.20
N ALA A 79 -5.07 26.64 -11.30
CA ALA A 79 -3.99 25.67 -11.38
C ALA A 79 -2.62 26.29 -11.08
N GLU A 80 -2.35 27.51 -11.56
CA GLU A 80 -1.11 28.22 -11.25
C GLU A 80 -1.03 28.61 -9.77
N ILE A 81 -2.15 29.01 -9.15
CA ILE A 81 -2.18 29.33 -7.72
C ILE A 81 -1.88 28.09 -6.87
N ILE A 82 -2.49 26.95 -7.22
CA ILE A 82 -2.26 25.70 -6.50
C ILE A 82 -0.81 25.23 -6.68
N ASP A 83 -0.27 25.29 -7.89
CA ASP A 83 1.12 24.92 -8.20
C ASP A 83 2.14 25.81 -7.45
N VAL A 84 1.97 27.13 -7.50
CA VAL A 84 2.94 28.08 -6.94
C VAL A 84 2.83 28.23 -5.42
N TYR A 85 1.61 28.17 -4.87
CA TYR A 85 1.36 28.44 -3.46
C TYR A 85 0.81 27.22 -2.72
N GLY A 86 -0.17 26.52 -3.29
CA GLY A 86 -0.88 25.43 -2.64
C GLY A 86 0.00 24.22 -2.31
N GLU A 87 0.68 23.63 -3.29
CA GLU A 87 1.53 22.45 -3.08
C GLU A 87 2.71 22.77 -2.14
N PRO A 88 3.49 23.85 -2.35
CA PRO A 88 4.58 24.20 -1.43
C PRO A 88 4.07 24.46 -0.01
N TRP A 89 2.92 25.12 0.13
CA TRP A 89 2.30 25.37 1.43
C TRP A 89 1.92 24.05 2.12
N GLN A 90 1.23 23.15 1.41
CA GLN A 90 0.77 21.89 1.99
C GLN A 90 1.94 21.01 2.43
N ILE A 91 2.99 20.90 1.61
CA ILE A 91 4.22 20.20 1.96
C ILE A 91 4.88 20.83 3.19
N ASN A 92 4.98 22.16 3.24
CA ASN A 92 5.60 22.86 4.38
C ASN A 92 4.82 22.63 5.67
N GLU A 93 3.49 22.67 5.64
CA GLU A 93 2.64 22.39 6.80
C GLU A 93 2.81 20.95 7.30
N ILE A 94 2.79 19.95 6.41
CA ILE A 94 3.06 18.55 6.76
C ILE A 94 4.46 18.41 7.39
N ARG A 95 5.48 19.00 6.76
CA ARG A 95 6.87 18.93 7.26
C ARG A 95 7.05 19.60 8.61
N SER A 96 6.40 20.73 8.85
CA SER A 96 6.47 21.45 10.14
C SER A 96 6.07 20.57 11.32
N ILE A 97 5.16 19.61 11.09
CA ILE A 97 4.72 18.62 12.06
C ILE A 97 5.67 17.41 12.03
N ALA A 98 5.92 16.87 10.84
CA ALA A 98 6.63 15.60 10.62
C ALA A 98 8.13 15.65 10.96
N ASP A 99 8.82 16.79 10.80
CA ASP A 99 10.26 16.94 11.08
C ASP A 99 10.62 16.67 12.55
N THR A 100 9.64 16.70 13.46
CA THR A 100 9.84 16.34 14.88
C THR A 100 9.91 14.82 15.11
N TYR A 101 9.33 14.03 14.20
CA TYR A 101 9.04 12.61 14.39
C TYR A 101 9.78 11.70 13.39
N TYR A 102 9.91 12.14 12.15
CA TYR A 102 10.63 11.41 11.10
C TYR A 102 12.06 11.89 10.98
N THR A 103 12.99 10.95 10.89
CA THR A 103 14.42 11.24 10.74
C THR A 103 14.77 11.66 9.31
N LYS A 104 14.02 11.19 8.32
CA LYS A 104 14.21 11.52 6.90
C LYS A 104 12.86 11.76 6.23
N ILE A 105 12.74 12.83 5.46
CA ILE A 105 11.53 13.14 4.69
C ILE A 105 11.92 13.42 3.25
N ALA A 106 11.35 12.67 2.32
CA ALA A 106 11.34 13.01 0.89
C ALA A 106 9.98 13.61 0.55
N ALA A 107 9.98 14.77 -0.09
CA ALA A 107 8.79 15.37 -0.71
C ALA A 107 9.03 15.37 -2.21
N LEU A 108 8.16 14.66 -2.94
CA LEU A 108 8.21 14.50 -4.39
C LEU A 108 7.06 15.33 -4.97
N THR A 109 7.41 16.45 -5.59
CA THR A 109 6.46 17.36 -6.26
C THR A 109 6.84 17.56 -7.72
N ASP A 110 5.88 17.97 -8.54
CA ASP A 110 6.11 18.35 -9.94
C ASP A 110 6.87 17.27 -10.74
N SER A 111 7.92 17.70 -11.44
CA SER A 111 8.88 16.86 -12.16
C SER A 111 9.55 15.75 -11.33
N THR A 112 9.46 15.78 -10.00
CA THR A 112 9.97 14.72 -9.11
C THR A 112 8.88 13.79 -8.60
N ALA A 113 7.59 14.14 -8.72
CA ALA A 113 6.44 13.30 -8.38
C ALA A 113 6.22 12.14 -9.40
N THR A 114 7.30 11.45 -9.74
CA THR A 114 7.34 10.36 -10.71
C THR A 114 7.28 9.01 -10.00
N PHE A 115 6.77 8.00 -10.69
CA PHE A 115 6.80 6.63 -10.21
C PHE A 115 8.25 6.13 -10.02
N SER A 116 9.16 6.52 -10.91
CA SER A 116 10.58 6.19 -10.78
C SER A 116 11.20 6.74 -9.49
N GLU A 117 10.98 8.02 -9.19
CA GLU A 117 11.55 8.67 -8.00
C GLU A 117 10.94 8.14 -6.70
N LEU A 118 9.66 7.76 -6.71
CA LEU A 118 9.04 7.04 -5.60
C LEU A 118 9.78 5.73 -5.30
N ILE A 119 10.00 4.90 -6.32
CA ILE A 119 10.68 3.61 -6.16
C ILE A 119 12.14 3.79 -5.74
N ASP A 120 12.83 4.79 -6.29
CA ASP A 120 14.21 5.10 -5.92
C ASP A 120 14.32 5.64 -4.48
N SER A 121 13.36 6.46 -4.03
CA SER A 121 13.25 6.93 -2.65
C SER A 121 13.01 5.78 -1.67
N ILE A 122 12.08 4.88 -1.99
CA ILE A 122 11.81 3.67 -1.18
C ILE A 122 13.08 2.82 -1.05
N ARG A 123 13.76 2.55 -2.17
CA ARG A 123 15.00 1.76 -2.17
C ARG A 123 16.11 2.41 -1.35
N SER A 124 16.28 3.73 -1.50
CA SER A 124 17.26 4.52 -0.76
C SER A 124 17.00 4.47 0.74
N PHE A 125 15.75 4.66 1.16
CA PHE A 125 15.38 4.66 2.58
C PHE A 125 15.50 3.26 3.19
N ALA A 126 15.12 2.22 2.47
CA ALA A 126 15.29 0.87 2.98
C ALA A 126 16.76 0.41 3.08
N ALA A 127 17.63 0.87 2.18
CA ALA A 127 19.07 0.60 2.27
C ALA A 127 19.70 1.20 3.53
N ASP A 128 19.11 2.28 4.06
CA ASP A 128 19.48 2.93 5.32
C ASP A 128 18.64 2.36 6.51
N GLU A 129 17.95 1.23 6.33
CA GLU A 129 17.14 0.53 7.33
C GLU A 129 15.97 1.36 7.91
N PHE A 130 15.48 2.36 7.17
CA PHE A 130 14.32 3.13 7.60
C PHE A 130 13.02 2.31 7.51
N ILE A 131 12.15 2.50 8.49
CA ILE A 131 10.73 2.13 8.36
C ILE A 131 10.01 3.28 7.65
N ILE A 132 9.26 2.95 6.59
CA ILE A 132 8.73 3.94 5.66
C ILE A 132 7.22 4.09 5.83
N ASP A 133 6.77 5.33 6.10
CA ASP A 133 5.40 5.75 5.89
C ASP A 133 5.29 6.59 4.62
N MET A 134 4.11 6.63 4.02
CA MET A 134 3.85 7.42 2.82
C MET A 134 2.58 8.25 2.94
N ILE A 135 2.59 9.41 2.26
CA ILE A 135 1.43 10.27 2.04
C ILE A 135 1.31 10.50 0.53
N PHE A 136 0.19 10.08 -0.07
CA PHE A 136 -0.13 10.33 -1.47
C PHE A 136 -1.22 11.38 -1.58
N ILE A 137 -0.88 12.49 -2.22
CA ILE A 137 -1.77 13.57 -2.62
C ILE A 137 -1.80 13.55 -4.15
N LEU A 138 -2.48 12.55 -4.70
CA LEU A 138 -2.43 12.22 -6.13
C LEU A 138 -3.81 11.96 -6.69
N HIS A 139 -3.95 12.11 -8.00
CA HIS A 139 -5.16 11.72 -8.71
C HIS A 139 -5.22 10.21 -9.00
N SER A 140 -6.42 9.63 -8.94
CA SER A 140 -6.64 8.22 -9.27
C SER A 140 -8.05 7.94 -9.80
N ASN A 141 -8.22 6.75 -10.37
CA ASN A 141 -9.54 6.19 -10.70
C ASN A 141 -9.88 4.95 -9.85
N GLY A 142 -9.18 4.80 -8.72
CA GLY A 142 -9.33 3.71 -7.76
C GLY A 142 -8.44 2.51 -8.00
N THR A 143 -8.03 2.24 -9.24
CA THR A 143 -7.08 1.14 -9.54
C THR A 143 -5.79 1.61 -10.17
N HIS A 144 -5.73 2.86 -10.60
CA HIS A 144 -4.55 3.50 -11.17
C HIS A 144 -4.31 4.85 -10.52
N ILE A 145 -3.05 5.17 -10.25
CA ILE A 145 -2.58 6.42 -9.64
C ILE A 145 -1.77 7.19 -10.70
N LEU A 146 -2.02 8.48 -10.78
CA LEU A 146 -1.34 9.40 -11.69
C LEU A 146 -0.09 9.96 -11.00
N PHE A 147 1.04 9.74 -11.66
CA PHE A 147 2.33 10.37 -11.37
C PHE A 147 2.67 11.27 -12.57
N SER A 148 3.64 12.17 -12.41
CA SER A 148 4.03 13.08 -13.48
C SER A 148 4.66 12.38 -14.69
N ASP A 149 5.16 11.15 -14.53
CA ASP A 149 5.71 10.31 -15.61
C ASP A 149 4.74 9.25 -16.15
N GLY A 150 3.52 9.14 -15.62
CA GLY A 150 2.53 8.22 -16.17
C GLY A 150 1.40 7.81 -15.24
N TYR A 151 0.52 6.96 -15.78
CA TYR A 151 -0.63 6.43 -15.06
C TYR A 151 -0.46 4.95 -14.78
N PHE A 152 -0.23 4.60 -13.51
CA PHE A 152 0.23 3.27 -13.12
C PHE A 152 -0.84 2.54 -12.33
N SER A 153 -1.03 1.26 -12.63
CA SER A 153 -1.93 0.42 -11.83
C SER A 153 -1.35 0.23 -10.42
N VAL A 154 -2.20 0.20 -9.39
CA VAL A 154 -1.76 -0.06 -8.01
C VAL A 154 -1.10 -1.44 -7.91
N ALA A 155 -1.54 -2.42 -8.71
CA ALA A 155 -0.88 -3.72 -8.79
C ALA A 155 0.58 -3.61 -9.23
N THR A 156 0.86 -2.83 -10.28
CA THR A 156 2.24 -2.57 -10.76
C THR A 156 3.09 -1.86 -9.71
N ILE A 157 2.51 -0.90 -8.98
CA ILE A 157 3.19 -0.19 -7.89
C ILE A 157 3.55 -1.18 -6.78
N VAL A 158 2.57 -1.98 -6.33
CA VAL A 158 2.76 -3.01 -5.30
C VAL A 158 3.77 -4.07 -5.71
N GLU A 159 3.69 -4.60 -6.93
CA GLU A 159 4.67 -5.56 -7.47
C GLU A 159 6.09 -4.98 -7.44
N SER A 160 6.25 -3.71 -7.81
CA SER A 160 7.55 -3.02 -7.81
C SER A 160 8.11 -2.84 -6.40
N ILE A 161 7.26 -2.61 -5.39
CA ILE A 161 7.66 -2.52 -3.98
C ILE A 161 7.98 -3.91 -3.42
N GLN A 162 7.17 -4.93 -3.71
CA GLN A 162 7.36 -6.30 -3.21
C GLN A 162 8.67 -6.92 -3.69
N VAL A 163 9.08 -6.65 -4.93
CA VAL A 163 10.37 -7.11 -5.47
C VAL A 163 11.57 -6.58 -4.66
N LEU A 164 11.41 -5.45 -3.96
CA LEU A 164 12.47 -4.88 -3.14
C LEU A 164 12.57 -5.51 -1.75
N ASP A 165 11.58 -6.30 -1.33
CA ASP A 165 11.50 -6.90 0.01
C ASP A 165 11.56 -5.86 1.14
N ILE A 166 10.92 -4.70 0.93
CA ILE A 166 10.96 -3.55 1.83
C ILE A 166 9.67 -3.46 2.66
N PRO A 167 9.76 -3.36 4.00
CA PRO A 167 8.60 -3.23 4.86
C PRO A 167 8.03 -1.80 4.81
N LEU A 168 7.08 -1.57 3.91
CA LEU A 168 6.23 -0.38 3.94
C LEU A 168 5.26 -0.47 5.12
N ARG A 169 5.19 0.56 5.97
CA ARG A 169 4.37 0.54 7.19
C ARG A 169 2.96 1.09 6.96
N ALA A 170 2.83 2.36 6.63
CA ALA A 170 1.54 3.01 6.47
C ALA A 170 1.47 3.88 5.20
N LEU A 171 0.29 3.97 4.59
CA LEU A 171 0.02 4.85 3.44
C LEU A 171 -1.27 5.63 3.69
N TYR A 172 -1.13 6.93 3.92
CA TYR A 172 -2.26 7.85 3.83
C TYR A 172 -2.44 8.34 2.40
N GLN A 173 -3.66 8.36 1.88
CA GLN A 173 -3.94 8.82 0.53
C GLN A 173 -5.22 9.65 0.43
N THR A 174 -5.17 10.72 -0.37
CA THR A 174 -6.34 11.53 -0.72
C THR A 174 -6.93 11.15 -2.09
N CYS A 175 -6.39 10.12 -2.72
CA CYS A 175 -6.71 9.78 -4.11
C CYS A 175 -8.16 9.32 -4.30
N CYS A 176 -8.78 9.70 -5.43
CA CYS A 176 -10.18 9.34 -5.75
C CYS A 176 -10.39 7.83 -5.94
N TYR A 177 -11.47 7.29 -5.37
CA TYR A 177 -11.84 5.87 -5.40
C TYR A 177 -10.78 4.95 -4.77
N ALA A 178 -9.85 5.50 -3.97
CA ALA A 178 -8.74 4.77 -3.39
C ALA A 178 -9.15 3.58 -2.51
N SER A 179 -10.39 3.57 -2.00
CA SER A 179 -10.93 2.40 -1.27
C SER A 179 -10.87 1.10 -2.09
N MET A 180 -10.94 1.18 -3.42
CA MET A 180 -10.81 0.03 -4.32
C MET A 180 -9.40 -0.56 -4.35
N ALA A 181 -8.38 0.23 -4.00
CA ALA A 181 -6.98 -0.16 -4.00
C ALA A 181 -6.54 -0.84 -2.69
N ILE A 182 -7.32 -0.70 -1.61
CA ILE A 182 -7.00 -1.22 -0.27
C ILE A 182 -6.62 -2.71 -0.30
N PRO A 183 -7.37 -3.62 -0.95
CA PRO A 183 -6.99 -5.04 -0.99
C PRO A 183 -5.66 -5.30 -1.69
N THR A 184 -5.28 -4.48 -2.67
CA THR A 184 -3.99 -4.59 -3.36
C THR A 184 -2.85 -4.16 -2.46
N TRP A 185 -3.04 -3.11 -1.66
CA TRP A 185 -2.07 -2.71 -0.65
C TRP A 185 -1.95 -3.75 0.48
N GLU A 186 -3.03 -4.43 0.86
CA GLU A 186 -2.97 -5.53 1.83
C GLU A 186 -2.11 -6.70 1.35
N ILE A 187 -2.11 -6.99 0.04
CA ILE A 187 -1.23 -8.00 -0.56
C ILE A 187 0.26 -7.65 -0.37
N CYS A 188 0.61 -6.36 -0.33
CA CYS A 188 1.98 -5.91 -0.10
C CYS A 188 2.41 -5.97 1.37
N GLY A 189 1.50 -6.32 2.29
CA GLY A 189 1.79 -6.43 3.71
C GLY A 189 1.69 -5.11 4.47
N ILE A 190 1.07 -4.07 3.88
CA ILE A 190 0.95 -2.77 4.55
C ILE A 190 0.19 -2.89 5.87
N SER A 191 0.67 -2.21 6.91
CA SER A 191 0.01 -2.25 8.22
C SER A 191 -1.28 -1.46 8.20
N ALA A 192 -1.29 -0.27 7.61
CA ALA A 192 -2.49 0.55 7.52
C ALA A 192 -2.53 1.39 6.24
N VAL A 193 -3.71 1.52 5.67
CA VAL A 193 -3.98 2.31 4.47
C VAL A 193 -5.41 2.84 4.49
N ASN A 194 -5.65 4.03 3.95
CA ASN A 194 -7.02 4.54 3.74
C ASN A 194 -7.34 4.65 2.24
N GLY A 195 -8.58 5.04 1.94
CA GLY A 195 -8.96 5.50 0.62
C GLY A 195 -10.40 6.00 0.57
N SER A 196 -10.66 7.00 -0.28
CA SER A 196 -12.01 7.53 -0.43
C SER A 196 -12.95 6.52 -1.11
N ASN A 197 -14.24 6.64 -0.81
CA ASN A 197 -15.29 5.84 -1.41
C ASN A 197 -15.40 6.09 -2.92
N GLN A 198 -15.42 7.35 -3.33
CA GLN A 198 -15.52 7.80 -4.71
C GLN A 198 -14.61 9.01 -4.96
N VAL A 199 -15.08 10.04 -5.69
CA VAL A 199 -14.32 11.27 -5.90
C VAL A 199 -14.06 11.93 -4.54
N ASN A 200 -12.79 12.11 -4.20
CA ASN A 200 -12.41 12.78 -2.97
C ASN A 200 -12.36 14.29 -3.22
N SER A 201 -13.10 15.05 -2.41
CA SER A 201 -13.13 16.52 -2.46
C SER A 201 -12.43 17.17 -1.26
N TYR A 202 -11.97 16.35 -0.30
CA TYR A 202 -11.26 16.80 0.90
C TYR A 202 -9.82 16.32 0.79
N VAL A 203 -8.99 17.17 0.20
CA VAL A 203 -7.62 16.84 -0.20
C VAL A 203 -6.60 17.87 0.25
N LEU A 204 -7.03 19.07 0.64
CA LEU A 204 -6.13 20.19 0.92
C LEU A 204 -5.69 20.21 2.38
N LEU A 205 -6.63 20.04 3.32
CA LEU A 205 -6.34 20.15 4.75
C LEU A 205 -6.18 18.79 5.42
N SER A 206 -6.84 17.76 4.90
CA SER A 206 -6.84 16.43 5.52
C SER A 206 -5.46 15.77 5.62
N PRO A 207 -4.50 15.90 4.68
CA PRO A 207 -3.14 15.38 4.90
C PRO A 207 -2.43 16.00 6.10
N ILE A 208 -2.62 17.31 6.32
CA ILE A 208 -2.04 18.05 7.44
C ILE A 208 -2.68 17.60 8.75
N TRP A 209 -4.01 17.53 8.80
CA TRP A 209 -4.73 17.06 9.99
C TRP A 209 -4.46 15.59 10.30
N PHE A 210 -4.33 14.74 9.28
CA PHE A 210 -3.95 13.34 9.44
C PHE A 210 -2.56 13.26 10.07
N THR A 211 -1.58 13.94 9.49
CA THR A 211 -0.20 13.96 9.99
C THR A 211 -0.16 14.39 11.45
N LYS A 212 -0.90 15.44 11.80
CA LYS A 212 -1.01 15.89 13.19
C LYS A 212 -1.62 14.83 14.10
N CYS A 213 -2.82 14.34 13.81
CA CYS A 213 -3.51 13.37 14.65
C CYS A 213 -2.71 12.07 14.80
N TRP A 214 -2.14 11.59 13.69
CA TRP A 214 -1.32 10.38 13.63
C TRP A 214 -0.09 10.47 14.54
N LEU A 215 0.67 11.56 14.41
CA LEU A 215 1.90 11.77 15.17
C LEU A 215 1.65 12.14 16.64
N GLU A 216 0.50 12.73 16.96
CA GLU A 216 0.06 12.99 18.34
C GLU A 216 -0.49 11.73 19.05
N GLY A 217 -0.37 10.55 18.42
CA GLY A 217 -0.65 9.26 19.05
C GLY A 217 -2.08 8.76 18.89
N MET A 218 -2.84 9.32 17.95
CA MET A 218 -4.12 8.74 17.55
C MET A 218 -3.88 7.46 16.72
N PRO A 219 -4.66 6.39 16.91
CA PRO A 219 -4.63 5.23 16.02
C PRO A 219 -4.87 5.62 14.57
N TYR A 220 -4.26 4.91 13.61
CA TYR A 220 -4.30 5.29 12.19
C TYR A 220 -5.72 5.50 11.67
N ASP A 221 -6.62 4.54 11.91
CA ASP A 221 -8.04 4.63 11.51
C ASP A 221 -8.73 5.89 12.04
N SER A 222 -8.48 6.21 13.30
CA SER A 222 -9.06 7.33 14.02
C SER A 222 -8.47 8.64 13.51
N ALA A 223 -7.17 8.68 13.20
CA ALA A 223 -6.48 9.83 12.61
C ALA A 223 -7.05 10.16 11.21
N VAL A 224 -7.33 9.15 10.40
CA VAL A 224 -7.97 9.29 9.08
C VAL A 224 -9.37 9.93 9.23
N TYR A 225 -10.21 9.39 10.12
CA TYR A 225 -11.56 9.93 10.33
C TYR A 225 -11.54 11.33 10.95
N ALA A 226 -10.62 11.59 11.87
CA ALA A 226 -10.44 12.90 12.47
C ALA A 226 -10.02 13.93 11.41
N ALA A 227 -9.06 13.59 10.54
CA ALA A 227 -8.62 14.45 9.46
C ALA A 227 -9.74 14.80 8.47
N TYR A 228 -10.51 13.80 8.05
CA TYR A 228 -11.69 13.97 7.21
C TYR A 228 -12.70 14.94 7.84
N GLN A 229 -13.02 14.76 9.13
CA GLN A 229 -13.97 15.65 9.80
C GLN A 229 -13.39 17.06 10.00
N LYS A 230 -12.10 17.19 10.26
CA LYS A 230 -11.43 18.49 10.44
C LYS A 230 -11.41 19.32 9.17
N GLU A 231 -11.26 18.72 8.01
CA GLU A 231 -11.36 19.44 6.73
C GLU A 231 -12.79 19.96 6.49
N ILE A 232 -13.82 19.13 6.75
CA ILE A 232 -15.22 19.55 6.70
C ILE A 232 -15.49 20.73 7.64
N ASP A 233 -15.02 20.63 8.90
CA ASP A 233 -15.16 21.69 9.89
C ASP A 233 -14.48 22.98 9.39
N SER A 234 -13.29 22.86 8.79
CA SER A 234 -12.53 24.00 8.26
C SER A 234 -13.26 24.69 7.09
N ILE A 235 -13.75 23.90 6.13
CA ILE A 235 -14.55 24.40 4.99
C ILE A 235 -15.79 25.16 5.49
N SER A 236 -16.45 24.66 6.53
CA SER A 236 -17.65 25.31 7.09
C SER A 236 -17.38 26.71 7.65
N THR A 237 -16.14 27.03 8.04
CA THR A 237 -15.80 28.38 8.53
C THR A 237 -15.85 29.44 7.43
N TYR A 238 -15.68 29.02 6.17
CA TYR A 238 -15.71 29.91 5.02
C TYR A 238 -17.10 30.13 4.44
N GLU A 239 -18.16 29.48 4.93
CA GLU A 239 -19.54 29.64 4.44
C GLU A 239 -19.99 31.11 4.43
N THR A 240 -19.53 31.92 5.38
CA THR A 240 -19.89 33.34 5.46
C THR A 240 -19.20 34.22 4.41
N VAL A 241 -18.03 33.79 3.92
CA VAL A 241 -17.21 34.49 2.91
C VAL A 241 -17.53 33.98 1.52
N PHE A 242 -17.73 32.67 1.39
CA PHE A 242 -18.06 31.99 0.14
C PHE A 242 -19.25 31.04 0.34
N PRO A 243 -20.50 31.54 0.31
CA PRO A 243 -21.69 30.72 0.59
C PRO A 243 -21.83 29.46 -0.27
N GLU A 244 -21.34 29.50 -1.50
CA GLU A 244 -21.38 28.37 -2.44
C GLU A 244 -20.40 27.26 -2.10
N ILE A 245 -19.43 27.52 -1.20
CA ILE A 245 -18.58 26.47 -0.64
C ILE A 245 -19.40 25.42 0.12
N THR A 246 -20.62 25.75 0.53
CA THR A 246 -21.57 24.80 1.14
C THR A 246 -21.91 23.61 0.24
N PHE A 247 -21.73 23.73 -1.09
CA PHE A 247 -21.81 22.56 -1.98
C PHE A 247 -20.82 21.46 -1.58
N MET A 248 -19.61 21.84 -1.14
CA MET A 248 -18.59 20.91 -0.62
C MET A 248 -19.02 20.23 0.68
N LEU A 249 -20.05 20.75 1.36
CA LEU A 249 -20.60 20.21 2.61
C LEU A 249 -21.86 19.37 2.37
N SER A 250 -22.30 19.22 1.13
CA SER A 250 -23.45 18.40 0.76
C SER A 250 -23.24 16.93 1.14
N GLU A 251 -24.33 16.23 1.43
CA GLU A 251 -24.29 14.82 1.81
C GLU A 251 -23.63 13.97 0.71
N ASP A 252 -23.94 14.22 -0.56
CA ASP A 252 -23.34 13.53 -1.70
C ASP A 252 -21.80 13.68 -1.73
N VAL A 253 -21.28 14.89 -1.53
CA VAL A 253 -19.83 15.14 -1.52
C VAL A 253 -19.16 14.47 -0.31
N ARG A 254 -19.83 14.49 0.85
CA ARG A 254 -19.37 13.82 2.06
C ARG A 254 -19.33 12.30 1.90
N GLU A 255 -20.39 11.70 1.39
CA GLU A 255 -20.45 10.26 1.14
C GLU A 255 -19.47 9.80 0.06
N SER A 256 -19.26 10.63 -0.97
CA SER A 256 -18.25 10.41 -2.02
C SER A 256 -16.83 10.45 -1.44
N SER A 257 -16.55 11.41 -0.57
CA SER A 257 -15.23 11.63 0.04
C SER A 257 -15.01 10.81 1.32
N ALA A 258 -16.02 10.03 1.75
CA ALA A 258 -15.95 9.24 2.97
C ALA A 258 -14.79 8.23 2.90
N GLN A 259 -14.09 8.08 4.02
CA GLN A 259 -12.87 7.31 4.08
C GLN A 259 -13.14 5.85 4.49
N ASN A 260 -12.54 4.93 3.75
CA ASN A 260 -12.43 3.52 4.12
C ASN A 260 -11.00 3.27 4.61
N ILE A 261 -10.85 2.34 5.55
CA ILE A 261 -9.56 1.95 6.11
C ILE A 261 -9.37 0.45 5.95
N GLY A 262 -8.16 0.04 5.65
CA GLY A 262 -7.72 -1.35 5.67
C GLY A 262 -6.25 -1.47 6.00
N GLY A 263 -5.63 -2.56 5.57
CA GLY A 263 -4.31 -2.97 6.04
C GLY A 263 -4.40 -4.05 7.12
N ILE A 264 -3.26 -4.64 7.46
CA ILE A 264 -3.19 -5.79 8.38
C ILE A 264 -3.50 -5.38 9.83
N LEU A 265 -3.20 -4.13 10.20
CA LEU A 265 -3.38 -3.59 11.54
C LEU A 265 -3.83 -2.11 11.46
N PRO A 266 -5.09 -1.84 11.05
CA PRO A 266 -5.56 -0.48 10.76
C PRO A 266 -5.63 0.46 11.98
N ASN A 267 -5.53 -0.09 13.19
CA ASN A 267 -5.52 0.64 14.45
C ASN A 267 -4.12 0.76 15.08
N ILE A 268 -3.04 0.56 14.29
CA ILE A 268 -1.67 0.84 14.74
C ILE A 268 -1.59 2.25 15.33
N LEU A 269 -0.71 2.44 16.31
CA LEU A 269 -0.25 3.75 16.74
C LEU A 269 1.02 4.13 15.98
N TRP A 270 1.32 5.43 15.85
CA TRP A 270 2.57 5.85 15.21
C TRP A 270 3.81 5.30 15.92
N THR A 271 3.71 5.09 17.24
CA THR A 271 4.76 4.52 18.09
C THR A 271 4.88 3.00 18.03
N ASP A 272 4.01 2.33 17.27
CA ASP A 272 4.05 0.89 17.13
C ASP A 272 5.14 0.51 16.11
N PHE A 273 6.34 0.29 16.62
CA PHE A 273 7.48 -0.21 15.88
C PHE A 273 7.62 -1.71 16.17
N TYR A 274 6.93 -2.53 15.38
CA TYR A 274 7.20 -3.95 15.41
C TYR A 274 8.38 -4.21 14.49
N SER A 275 9.42 -4.89 14.98
CA SER A 275 10.24 -5.69 14.07
C SER A 275 9.24 -6.58 13.34
N GLN A 276 9.13 -6.47 12.02
CA GLN A 276 8.47 -7.54 11.31
C GLN A 276 9.28 -8.79 11.66
N ILE A 277 8.76 -9.64 12.56
CA ILE A 277 8.98 -11.07 12.42
C ILE A 277 8.09 -11.41 11.23
N ALA A 278 8.55 -10.98 10.06
CA ALA A 278 8.04 -11.55 8.87
C ALA A 278 8.61 -12.95 8.86
N ASP A 279 7.79 -13.89 9.29
CA ASP A 279 7.64 -15.09 8.47
C ASP A 279 7.12 -14.60 7.11
N PHE A 280 7.97 -13.89 6.34
CA PHE A 280 7.84 -13.82 4.91
C PHE A 280 8.02 -15.27 4.49
N TYR A 281 6.92 -16.00 4.46
CA TYR A 281 6.75 -16.96 3.40
C TYR A 281 6.82 -16.11 2.14
N ALA A 282 8.04 -15.89 1.63
CA ALA A 282 8.23 -15.73 0.21
C ALA A 282 7.36 -16.83 -0.37
N LYS A 283 6.20 -16.49 -0.95
CA LYS A 283 5.50 -17.46 -1.78
C LYS A 283 6.56 -17.83 -2.80
N PRO A 284 7.08 -19.07 -2.79
CA PRO A 284 8.15 -19.40 -3.71
C PRO A 284 7.63 -19.07 -5.09
N GLN A 285 8.44 -18.35 -5.85
CA GLN A 285 8.25 -18.10 -7.28
C GLN A 285 7.75 -19.41 -7.90
N GLN A 286 6.43 -19.46 -8.12
CA GLN A 286 5.58 -20.65 -8.25
C GLN A 286 6.35 -21.98 -8.42
N LEU A 287 6.89 -22.54 -7.32
CA LEU A 287 7.49 -23.87 -7.34
C LEU A 287 6.33 -24.88 -7.30
N GLU A 288 5.94 -25.37 -8.46
CA GLU A 288 4.83 -26.32 -8.58
C GLU A 288 5.32 -27.76 -8.56
N LEU A 289 4.82 -28.52 -7.59
CA LEU A 289 4.85 -29.98 -7.57
C LEU A 289 3.43 -30.47 -7.85
N ASP A 290 3.22 -30.98 -9.06
CA ASP A 290 1.92 -31.47 -9.54
C ASP A 290 1.94 -32.97 -9.75
N ILE A 291 0.83 -33.63 -9.39
CA ILE A 291 0.63 -35.04 -9.69
C ILE A 291 -0.72 -35.25 -10.38
N PHE A 292 -0.69 -35.87 -11.56
CA PHE A 292 -1.90 -36.23 -12.30
C PHE A 292 -1.75 -37.57 -13.06
N PRO A 293 -2.75 -38.46 -13.01
CA PRO A 293 -3.93 -38.42 -12.14
C PRO A 293 -3.59 -38.70 -10.66
N ASN A 294 -4.42 -38.20 -9.76
CA ASN A 294 -4.34 -38.47 -8.31
C ASN A 294 -5.74 -38.35 -7.68
N PRO A 295 -6.41 -39.45 -7.28
CA PRO A 295 -5.92 -40.82 -7.24
C PRO A 295 -5.62 -41.45 -8.62
N PHE A 296 -4.85 -42.53 -8.64
CA PHE A 296 -4.51 -43.27 -9.87
C PHE A 296 -4.48 -44.79 -9.63
N ASN A 297 -4.70 -45.56 -10.71
CA ASN A 297 -4.81 -47.03 -10.62
C ASN A 297 -3.64 -47.80 -11.25
N SER A 298 -2.81 -47.14 -12.06
CA SER A 298 -1.69 -47.78 -12.76
C SER A 298 -0.42 -46.93 -12.76
N SER A 299 -0.50 -45.67 -13.19
CA SER A 299 0.62 -44.72 -13.10
C SER A 299 0.11 -43.29 -12.88
N CYS A 300 0.99 -42.41 -12.40
CA CYS A 300 0.76 -40.97 -12.35
C CYS A 300 1.98 -40.22 -12.90
N VAL A 301 1.74 -39.05 -13.48
CA VAL A 301 2.77 -38.08 -13.85
C VAL A 301 3.03 -37.18 -12.65
N ILE A 302 4.30 -36.99 -12.31
CA ILE A 302 4.80 -36.08 -11.28
C ILE A 302 5.60 -35.00 -12.00
N THR A 303 5.13 -33.76 -11.94
CA THR A 303 5.83 -32.60 -12.52
C THR A 303 6.47 -31.82 -11.38
N ALA A 304 7.78 -31.57 -11.49
CA ALA A 304 8.56 -30.84 -10.50
C ALA A 304 9.47 -29.79 -11.19
N PRO A 305 10.02 -28.83 -10.44
CA PRO A 305 11.02 -27.89 -10.96
C PRO A 305 12.21 -28.61 -11.61
N SER A 306 12.79 -28.00 -12.64
CA SER A 306 13.94 -28.57 -13.34
C SER A 306 15.11 -28.78 -12.38
N GLY A 307 15.68 -29.99 -12.36
CA GLY A 307 16.76 -30.34 -11.45
C GLY A 307 16.34 -30.60 -10.00
N ALA A 308 15.06 -30.87 -9.71
CA ALA A 308 14.67 -31.32 -8.39
C ALA A 308 14.91 -32.83 -8.19
N GLU A 309 15.40 -33.24 -7.01
CA GLU A 309 15.42 -34.65 -6.57
C GLU A 309 14.02 -35.07 -6.18
N ILE A 310 13.54 -36.20 -6.71
CA ILE A 310 12.22 -36.75 -6.38
C ILE A 310 12.39 -38.04 -5.59
N GLU A 311 11.67 -38.12 -4.47
CA GLU A 311 11.58 -39.31 -3.64
C GLU A 311 10.11 -39.58 -3.29
N ILE A 312 9.73 -40.85 -3.24
CA ILE A 312 8.37 -41.28 -2.87
C ILE A 312 8.46 -42.11 -1.61
N TYR A 313 7.68 -41.73 -0.60
CA TYR A 313 7.65 -42.34 0.72
C TYR A 313 6.32 -43.03 1.00
N ASP A 314 6.37 -44.14 1.74
CA ASP A 314 5.18 -44.65 2.42
C ASP A 314 4.86 -43.83 3.70
N LEU A 315 3.72 -44.08 4.33
CA LEU A 315 3.32 -43.40 5.58
C LEU A 315 4.22 -43.70 6.78
N ARG A 316 5.13 -44.68 6.67
CA ARG A 316 6.10 -45.04 7.71
C ARG A 316 7.45 -44.33 7.49
N GLY A 317 7.57 -43.55 6.42
CA GLY A 317 8.80 -42.83 6.05
C GLY A 317 9.83 -43.69 5.30
N ASN A 318 9.46 -44.88 4.82
CA ASN A 318 10.35 -45.68 3.97
C ASN A 318 10.34 -45.13 2.55
N VAL A 319 11.52 -44.97 1.96
CA VAL A 319 11.69 -44.61 0.55
C VAL A 319 11.27 -45.80 -0.32
N VAL A 320 10.26 -45.59 -1.16
CA VAL A 320 9.75 -46.55 -2.14
C VAL A 320 10.36 -46.29 -3.52
N VAL A 321 10.67 -45.04 -3.84
CA VAL A 321 11.38 -44.62 -5.05
C VAL A 321 12.32 -43.48 -4.70
N ALA A 322 13.55 -43.50 -5.23
CA ALA A 322 14.46 -42.36 -5.23
C ALA A 322 15.05 -42.21 -6.63
N THR A 323 14.92 -41.03 -7.22
CA THR A 323 15.56 -40.70 -8.50
C THR A 323 16.65 -39.65 -8.25
N PRO A 324 17.94 -40.03 -8.25
CA PRO A 324 19.04 -39.08 -8.13
C PRO A 324 19.19 -38.23 -9.41
N PHE A 325 19.85 -37.09 -9.27
CA PHE A 325 20.03 -36.02 -10.28
C PHE A 325 20.40 -36.46 -11.71
N ASP A 326 21.03 -37.63 -11.90
CA ASP A 326 21.59 -38.10 -13.18
C ASP A 326 21.05 -39.46 -13.68
N ALA A 327 19.81 -39.83 -13.33
CA ALA A 327 19.24 -41.06 -13.89
C ALA A 327 18.76 -40.85 -15.33
N ASP A 328 19.65 -41.21 -16.25
CA ASP A 328 19.48 -41.57 -17.67
C ASP A 328 18.50 -42.76 -17.87
N ALA A 329 17.40 -42.79 -17.12
CA ALA A 329 16.34 -43.76 -17.24
C ALA A 329 15.39 -43.30 -18.35
N SER A 330 15.49 -43.97 -19.50
CA SER A 330 14.70 -43.79 -20.72
C SER A 330 13.28 -43.27 -20.50
N LEU A 331 13.13 -41.94 -20.47
CA LEU A 331 11.84 -41.26 -20.52
C LEU A 331 11.36 -41.33 -21.97
N SER A 332 10.35 -42.15 -22.24
CA SER A 332 9.72 -42.15 -23.57
C SER A 332 9.20 -40.74 -23.87
N PRO A 333 9.61 -40.10 -24.98
CA PRO A 333 9.09 -38.81 -25.37
C PRO A 333 7.71 -39.01 -25.99
N LEU A 334 6.66 -38.62 -25.27
CA LEU A 334 5.35 -38.38 -25.88
C LEU A 334 4.90 -36.97 -25.53
N ILE A 335 5.41 -36.05 -26.35
CA ILE A 335 4.85 -34.72 -26.58
C ILE A 335 3.42 -34.89 -27.11
N ARG A 336 2.44 -34.27 -26.44
CA ARG A 336 1.30 -33.65 -27.14
C ARG A 336 0.96 -32.31 -26.48
N GLY A 337 1.60 -31.27 -27.02
CA GLY A 337 1.00 -29.96 -27.22
C GLY A 337 1.35 -28.88 -26.19
N THR A 338 2.57 -28.34 -26.25
CA THR A 338 2.89 -26.95 -26.61
C THR A 338 4.41 -26.81 -26.72
N ASP A 339 4.86 -25.87 -27.53
CA ASP A 339 6.20 -25.78 -28.10
C ASP A 339 7.34 -25.67 -27.08
N GLU A 340 8.38 -26.51 -27.25
CA GLU A 340 9.66 -26.50 -26.52
C GLU A 340 10.55 -25.26 -26.85
N ARG A 341 9.98 -24.12 -27.25
CA ARG A 341 10.73 -22.88 -27.53
C ARG A 341 9.98 -21.60 -27.18
N SER A 342 9.46 -21.52 -25.96
CA SER A 342 8.96 -20.26 -25.40
C SER A 342 9.47 -20.08 -23.95
N ALA A 343 10.44 -19.19 -23.80
CA ALA A 343 10.87 -18.45 -22.60
C ALA A 343 10.78 -19.14 -21.20
N GLY A 344 11.95 -19.49 -20.64
CA GLY A 344 12.16 -19.69 -19.19
C GLY A 344 12.03 -21.14 -18.70
N GLY A 345 13.13 -21.80 -18.34
CA GLY A 345 13.16 -23.22 -17.98
C GLY A 345 12.48 -23.57 -16.66
N ALA A 346 11.20 -24.01 -16.69
CA ALA A 346 10.39 -24.08 -15.47
C ALA A 346 10.02 -25.48 -14.90
N SER A 347 10.00 -26.60 -15.64
CA SER A 347 9.61 -27.90 -15.03
C SER A 347 9.96 -29.17 -15.85
N ARG A 348 10.08 -30.31 -15.17
CA ARG A 348 10.31 -31.67 -15.73
C ARG A 348 9.25 -32.65 -15.23
N GLY A 349 8.74 -33.51 -16.12
CA GLY A 349 7.77 -34.57 -15.79
C GLY A 349 8.43 -35.95 -15.59
N PHE A 350 8.00 -36.68 -14.57
CA PHE A 350 8.41 -38.04 -14.21
C PHE A 350 7.16 -38.94 -14.12
N ILE A 351 7.16 -40.12 -14.75
CA ILE A 351 6.03 -41.06 -14.63
C ILE A 351 6.36 -42.08 -13.54
N TRP A 352 5.56 -42.09 -12.48
CA TRP A 352 5.62 -43.16 -11.48
C TRP A 352 4.63 -44.26 -11.82
N GLN A 353 5.14 -45.49 -11.93
CA GLN A 353 4.37 -46.71 -12.05
C GLN A 353 4.77 -47.64 -10.89
N PRO A 354 3.92 -47.85 -9.87
CA PRO A 354 4.24 -48.70 -8.73
C PRO A 354 4.48 -50.16 -9.15
N ASP A 355 5.54 -50.76 -8.61
CA ASP A 355 5.82 -52.19 -8.77
C ASP A 355 4.74 -53.06 -8.11
N GLU A 356 4.64 -54.33 -8.52
CA GLU A 356 3.60 -55.23 -8.00
C GLU A 356 3.65 -55.45 -6.49
N SER A 357 4.80 -55.22 -5.85
CA SER A 357 5.01 -55.31 -4.40
C SER A 357 4.50 -54.10 -3.62
N ILE A 358 4.14 -53.01 -4.30
CA ILE A 358 3.65 -51.78 -3.67
C ILE A 358 2.12 -51.88 -3.47
N PRO A 359 1.61 -51.84 -2.22
CA PRO A 359 0.17 -51.95 -1.97
C PRO A 359 -0.60 -50.69 -2.38
N SER A 360 -1.92 -50.79 -2.56
CA SER A 360 -2.78 -49.59 -2.63
C SER A 360 -2.66 -48.79 -1.34
N GLY A 361 -2.63 -47.46 -1.42
CA GLY A 361 -2.44 -46.63 -0.25
C GLY A 361 -2.07 -45.19 -0.55
N ILE A 362 -1.75 -44.47 0.52
CA ILE A 362 -1.28 -43.09 0.48
C ILE A 362 0.24 -43.09 0.50
N TYR A 363 0.83 -42.32 -0.41
CA TYR A 363 2.27 -42.07 -0.49
C TYR A 363 2.55 -40.57 -0.49
N LEU A 364 3.75 -40.20 -0.11
CA LEU A 364 4.22 -38.81 -0.07
C LEU A 364 5.34 -38.65 -1.10
N VAL A 365 5.14 -37.76 -2.07
CA VAL A 365 6.18 -37.34 -3.02
C VAL A 365 6.90 -36.16 -2.41
N ARG A 366 8.20 -36.26 -2.23
CA ARG A 366 9.08 -35.15 -1.86
C ARG A 366 9.89 -34.72 -3.07
N ALA A 367 9.90 -33.43 -3.36
CA ALA A 367 10.80 -32.81 -4.33
C ALA A 367 11.76 -31.87 -3.60
N ARG A 368 13.07 -31.98 -3.84
CA ARG A 368 14.09 -31.07 -3.30
C ARG A 368 14.81 -30.34 -4.42
N THR A 369 14.77 -29.01 -4.42
CA THR A 369 15.44 -28.16 -5.42
C THR A 369 16.94 -27.99 -5.11
N MET A 370 17.72 -27.54 -6.09
CA MET A 370 19.18 -27.35 -5.94
C MET A 370 19.56 -26.32 -4.87
N ASP A 371 18.70 -25.32 -4.64
CA ASP A 371 18.83 -24.31 -3.60
C ASP A 371 18.34 -24.80 -2.22
N GLY A 372 17.92 -26.06 -2.12
CA GLY A 372 17.59 -26.72 -0.85
C GLY A 372 16.13 -26.55 -0.41
N GLN A 373 15.24 -26.00 -1.24
CA GLN A 373 13.82 -25.94 -0.92
C GLN A 373 13.17 -27.31 -1.08
N GLU A 374 12.24 -27.65 -0.19
CA GLU A 374 11.51 -28.92 -0.22
C GLU A 374 10.01 -28.69 -0.44
N MET A 375 9.43 -29.51 -1.32
CA MET A 375 7.99 -29.58 -1.56
C MET A 375 7.50 -31.00 -1.30
N THR A 376 6.31 -31.14 -0.73
CA THR A 376 5.69 -32.45 -0.53
C THR A 376 4.25 -32.46 -1.04
N ARG A 377 3.87 -33.55 -1.71
CA ARG A 377 2.50 -33.81 -2.15
C ARG A 377 2.06 -35.23 -1.83
N ARG A 378 0.80 -35.35 -1.44
CA ARG A 378 0.16 -36.64 -1.19
C ARG A 378 -0.33 -37.24 -2.50
N ILE A 379 -0.03 -38.50 -2.75
CA ILE A 379 -0.57 -39.28 -3.86
C ILE A 379 -1.34 -40.50 -3.34
N ILE A 380 -2.41 -40.87 -4.05
CA ILE A 380 -3.31 -41.95 -3.67
C ILE A 380 -3.27 -43.00 -4.79
N TYR A 381 -2.67 -44.15 -4.48
CA TYR A 381 -2.62 -45.30 -5.38
C TYR A 381 -3.76 -46.28 -5.07
N LEU A 382 -4.56 -46.62 -6.08
CA LEU A 382 -5.73 -47.49 -6.00
C LEU A 382 -5.61 -48.63 -7.01
N ARG A 383 -4.95 -49.72 -6.61
CA ARG A 383 -4.89 -50.95 -7.39
C ARG A 383 -6.21 -51.71 -7.44
#